data_AF-A0A7Y3PAR9-F1
#
_entry.id   AF-A0A7Y3PAR9-F1
#
_cell.length_a   1.000
_cell.length_b   1.000
_cell.length_c   1.000
_cell.angle_alpha   90.00
_cell.angle_beta   90.00
_cell.angle_gamma   90.00
#
_symmetry.space_group_name_H-M   'P 1'
#
loop_
_entity.id
_entity.type
_entity.pdbx_description
1 polymer ?
#
loop_
_entity_poly.entity_id
_entity_poly.type
_entity_poly.pdbx_seq_one_letter_code
_entity_poly.pdbx_strand_id
1 'polypeptide(L)'
;MADVPLFADRSDQCGPAAMAGVLRYWGKPVDMPSLKHEIYRGPLGGSLTVDLFLAAQAHGMTARLVDGGLKQVEEELNAGHPLVAYIAQGFAFLPVGHFMVLTGYDPQRRGFYANTDVRKNAFFPESRFARQWNRGDRWALLVLPPPP
;
A
#
# COMPACT_ATOMS: atom_id res chain seq x y z
N MET A 1 -11.27 10.96 0.07
CA MET A 1 -9.84 10.58 0.08
C MET A 1 -9.40 10.52 1.53
N ALA A 2 -8.77 9.41 1.93
CA ALA A 2 -8.23 9.22 3.28
C ALA A 2 -6.98 10.08 3.49
N ASP A 3 -6.88 10.76 4.63
CA ASP A 3 -5.70 11.56 4.99
C ASP A 3 -4.60 10.70 5.61
N VAL A 4 -4.07 9.75 4.83
CA VAL A 4 -3.02 8.84 5.30
C VAL A 4 -1.69 9.60 5.45
N PRO A 5 -1.01 9.54 6.61
CA PRO A 5 0.32 10.12 6.77
C PRO A 5 1.34 9.54 5.78
N LEU A 6 2.21 10.40 5.26
CA LEU A 6 3.32 9.98 4.41
C LEU A 6 4.59 9.81 5.26
N PHE A 7 5.19 8.63 5.20
CA PHE A 7 6.53 8.37 5.71
C PHE A 7 7.51 8.41 4.55
N ALA A 8 8.06 9.60 4.27
CA ALA A 8 8.89 9.79 3.10
C ALA A 8 10.20 9.00 3.22
N ASP A 9 10.47 8.12 2.25
CA ASP A 9 11.71 7.34 2.19
C ASP A 9 12.16 7.20 0.73
N ARG A 10 13.44 7.44 0.47
CA ARG A 10 14.05 7.33 -0.87
C ARG A 10 14.87 6.05 -1.06
N SER A 11 14.83 5.16 -0.08
CA SER A 11 15.52 3.86 -0.09
C SER A 11 14.54 2.72 -0.44
N ASP A 12 14.96 1.49 -0.22
CA ASP A 12 14.22 0.25 -0.46
C ASP A 12 13.15 -0.08 0.61
N GLN A 13 12.75 0.91 1.40
CA GLN A 13 11.88 0.75 2.56
C GLN A 13 10.42 1.16 2.30
N CYS A 14 9.97 1.08 1.04
CA CYS A 14 8.60 1.38 0.64
C CYS A 14 7.55 0.52 1.40
N GLY A 15 7.89 -0.73 1.74
CA GLY A 15 7.02 -1.63 2.52
C GLY A 15 6.74 -1.13 3.95
N PRO A 16 7.78 -0.95 4.81
CA PRO A 16 7.63 -0.38 6.14
C PRO A 16 6.95 1.00 6.13
N ALA A 17 7.32 1.87 5.19
CA ALA A 17 6.73 3.20 5.07
C ALA A 17 5.22 3.15 4.74
N ALA A 18 4.82 2.27 3.81
CA ALA A 18 3.42 2.09 3.46
C ALA A 18 2.59 1.56 4.64
N MET A 19 3.11 0.53 5.34
CA MET A 19 2.42 -0.03 6.51
C MET A 19 2.33 0.99 7.65
N ALA A 20 3.40 1.74 7.92
CA ALA A 20 3.40 2.80 8.93
C ALA A 20 2.31 3.85 8.67
N GLY A 21 2.15 4.27 7.41
CA GLY A 21 1.10 5.21 7.00
C GLY A 21 -0.29 4.68 7.33
N VAL A 22 -0.59 3.44 6.96
CA VAL A 22 -1.89 2.81 7.18
C VAL A 22 -2.17 2.57 8.67
N LEU A 23 -1.19 2.08 9.44
CA LEU A 23 -1.33 1.91 10.89
C LEU A 23 -1.62 3.24 11.59
N ARG A 24 -0.88 4.30 11.25
CA ARG A 24 -1.09 5.64 11.81
C ARG A 24 -2.43 6.25 11.42
N TYR A 25 -2.91 6.00 10.20
CA TYR A 25 -4.24 6.41 9.76
C TYR A 25 -5.33 5.85 10.69
N TRP A 26 -5.17 4.61 11.13
CA TRP A 26 -6.08 3.97 12.08
C TRP A 26 -5.76 4.26 13.56
N GLY A 27 -4.89 5.24 13.84
CA GLY A 27 -4.54 5.63 15.21
C GLY A 27 -3.64 4.64 15.95
N LYS A 28 -3.09 3.62 15.28
CA LYS A 28 -2.13 2.70 15.90
C LYS A 28 -0.77 3.41 16.09
N PRO A 29 -0.13 3.25 17.25
CA PRO A 29 1.23 3.72 17.44
C PRO A 29 2.17 2.96 16.51
N VAL A 30 3.18 3.64 15.96
CA VAL A 30 4.17 3.04 15.08
C VAL A 30 5.56 3.49 15.54
N ASP A 31 6.42 2.52 15.81
CA ASP A 31 7.86 2.72 15.91
C ASP A 31 8.52 2.26 14.61
N MET A 32 9.12 3.20 13.87
CA MET A 32 9.70 2.91 12.55
C MET A 32 10.85 1.90 12.62
N PRO A 33 11.82 2.00 13.56
CA PRO A 33 12.85 0.98 13.73
C PRO A 33 12.31 -0.43 13.95
N SER A 34 11.34 -0.63 14.86
CA SER A 34 10.71 -1.93 15.08
C SER A 34 9.97 -2.43 13.84
N LEU A 35 9.16 -1.59 13.20
CA LEU A 35 8.39 -1.97 12.02
C LEU A 35 9.31 -2.33 10.83
N LYS A 36 10.45 -1.66 10.69
CA LYS A 36 11.48 -2.02 9.72
C LYS A 36 12.06 -3.41 10.02
N HIS A 37 12.35 -3.72 11.28
CA HIS A 37 12.86 -5.03 11.66
C HIS A 37 11.86 -6.16 11.35
N GLU A 38 10.56 -5.89 11.52
CA GLU A 38 9.48 -6.83 11.21
C GLU A 38 9.36 -7.11 9.70
N ILE A 39 9.42 -6.06 8.86
CA ILE A 39 9.00 -6.10 7.46
C ILE A 39 10.17 -6.10 6.45
N TYR A 40 11.28 -5.44 6.76
CA TYR A 40 12.40 -5.29 5.82
C TYR A 40 13.29 -6.54 5.81
N ARG A 41 13.68 -6.96 4.62
CA ARG A 41 14.52 -8.13 4.35
C ARG A 41 15.77 -7.66 3.62
N GLY A 42 16.80 -7.30 4.37
CA GLY A 42 18.08 -6.81 3.83
C GLY A 42 18.69 -7.69 2.72
N PRO A 43 18.75 -9.03 2.87
CA PRO A 43 19.26 -9.91 1.80
C PRO A 43 18.47 -9.86 0.49
N LEU A 44 17.22 -9.40 0.53
CA LEU A 44 16.34 -9.25 -0.64
C LEU A 44 16.28 -7.80 -1.14
N GLY A 45 16.92 -6.85 -0.44
CA GLY A 45 16.88 -5.43 -0.77
C GLY A 45 15.48 -4.84 -0.80
N GLY A 46 14.59 -5.27 0.12
CA GLY A 46 13.20 -4.82 0.14
C GLY A 46 12.33 -5.59 1.12
N SER A 47 11.02 -5.62 0.85
CA SER A 47 10.00 -6.26 1.70
C SER A 47 9.14 -7.23 0.90
N LEU A 48 8.65 -8.28 1.57
CA LEU A 48 7.72 -9.23 0.97
C LEU A 48 6.27 -8.87 1.31
N THR A 49 5.36 -9.19 0.39
CA THR A 49 3.91 -9.00 0.58
C THR A 49 3.38 -9.72 1.82
N VAL A 50 3.88 -10.92 2.10
CA VAL A 50 3.53 -11.70 3.30
C VAL A 50 3.98 -11.02 4.58
N ASP A 51 5.13 -10.32 4.57
CA ASP A 51 5.63 -9.63 5.77
C ASP A 51 4.73 -8.45 6.13
N LEU A 52 4.21 -7.73 5.13
CA LEU A 52 3.23 -6.66 5.36
C LEU A 52 1.91 -7.23 5.92
N PHE A 53 1.44 -8.37 5.40
CA PHE A 53 0.25 -9.04 5.92
C PHE A 53 0.42 -9.43 7.39
N LEU A 54 1.54 -10.07 7.74
CA LEU A 54 1.85 -10.50 9.10
C LEU A 54 2.03 -9.32 10.04
N ALA A 55 2.70 -8.25 9.61
CA ALA A 55 2.86 -7.04 10.42
C ALA A 55 1.51 -6.38 10.73
N ALA A 56 0.59 -6.29 9.76
CA ALA A 56 -0.75 -5.78 10.04
C ALA A 56 -1.45 -6.60 11.16
N GLN A 57 -1.38 -7.93 11.09
CA GLN A 57 -1.95 -8.81 12.12
C GLN A 57 -1.26 -8.65 13.48
N ALA A 58 0.07 -8.56 13.51
CA ALA A 58 0.84 -8.37 14.74
C ALA A 58 0.49 -7.05 15.46
N HIS A 59 0.09 -6.02 14.70
CA HIS A 59 -0.38 -4.73 15.24
C HIS A 59 -1.89 -4.74 15.56
N GLY A 60 -2.51 -5.91 15.62
CA GLY A 60 -3.90 -6.13 16.01
C GLY A 60 -4.89 -5.60 14.98
N MET A 61 -4.53 -5.60 13.70
CA MET A 61 -5.40 -5.24 12.59
C MET A 61 -5.97 -6.49 11.91
N THR A 62 -7.14 -6.34 11.29
CA THR A 62 -7.62 -7.30 10.30
C THR A 62 -6.93 -7.00 8.97
N ALA A 63 -6.31 -8.02 8.37
CA ALA A 63 -5.60 -7.91 7.10
C ALA A 63 -6.25 -8.85 6.07
N ARG A 64 -6.64 -8.31 4.91
CA ARG A 64 -7.33 -9.08 3.85
C ARG A 64 -6.77 -8.72 2.48
N LEU A 65 -6.61 -9.71 1.62
CA LEU A 65 -6.28 -9.46 0.22
C LEU A 65 -7.54 -9.04 -0.54
N VAL A 66 -7.36 -8.11 -1.47
CA VAL A 66 -8.39 -7.72 -2.44
C VAL A 66 -8.48 -8.79 -3.52
N ASP A 67 -9.68 -9.34 -3.74
CA ASP A 67 -9.98 -10.39 -4.71
C ASP A 67 -10.96 -9.94 -5.81
N GLY A 68 -11.76 -8.90 -5.55
CA GLY A 68 -12.73 -8.30 -6.47
C GLY A 68 -12.15 -7.32 -7.51
N GLY A 69 -10.82 -7.23 -7.64
CA GLY A 69 -10.16 -6.37 -8.64
C GLY A 69 -10.34 -4.87 -8.37
N LEU A 70 -10.28 -4.05 -9.44
CA LEU A 70 -10.34 -2.58 -9.33
C LEU A 70 -11.62 -2.09 -8.68
N LYS A 71 -12.75 -2.74 -8.96
CA LYS A 71 -14.05 -2.36 -8.39
C LYS A 71 -14.04 -2.42 -6.87
N GLN A 72 -13.51 -3.50 -6.29
CA GLN A 72 -13.39 -3.61 -4.83
C GLN A 72 -12.42 -2.58 -4.27
N VAL A 73 -11.30 -2.30 -4.95
CA VAL A 73 -10.38 -1.21 -4.55
C VAL A 73 -11.11 0.12 -4.48
N GLU A 74 -11.92 0.45 -5.49
CA GLU A 74 -12.72 1.68 -5.52
C GLU A 74 -13.74 1.74 -4.38
N GLU A 75 -14.47 0.64 -4.14
CA GLU A 75 -15.46 0.54 -3.06
C GLU A 75 -14.82 0.80 -1.69
N GLU A 76 -13.69 0.15 -1.39
CA GLU A 76 -12.96 0.33 -0.13
C GLU A 76 -12.42 1.76 0.02
N LEU A 77 -11.85 2.34 -1.04
CA LEU A 77 -11.37 3.73 -1.01
C LEU A 77 -12.50 4.74 -0.80
N ASN A 78 -13.69 4.48 -1.35
CA ASN A 78 -14.89 5.31 -1.14
C ASN A 78 -15.44 5.16 0.28
N ALA A 79 -15.27 4.00 0.91
CA ALA A 79 -15.55 3.79 2.33
C ALA A 79 -14.51 4.45 3.27
N GLY A 80 -13.45 5.05 2.71
CA GLY A 80 -12.38 5.67 3.48
C GLY A 80 -11.32 4.68 3.96
N HIS A 81 -11.29 3.46 3.41
CA HIS A 81 -10.33 2.44 3.79
C HIS A 81 -9.10 2.52 2.88
N PRO A 82 -7.92 2.94 3.37
CA PRO A 82 -6.71 2.92 2.57
C PRO A 82 -6.21 1.49 2.35
N LEU A 83 -5.61 1.26 1.18
CA LEU A 83 -5.07 -0.06 0.81
C LEU A 83 -3.59 0.05 0.49
N VAL A 84 -2.80 -0.94 0.93
CA VAL A 84 -1.42 -1.08 0.45
C VAL A 84 -1.46 -1.87 -0.85
N ALA A 85 -0.99 -1.29 -1.95
CA ALA A 85 -0.90 -1.96 -3.24
C ALA A 85 0.57 -2.25 -3.58
N TYR A 86 0.81 -3.41 -4.19
CA TYR A 86 2.11 -3.76 -4.76
C TYR A 86 2.04 -3.63 -6.28
N ILE A 87 2.93 -2.83 -6.86
CA ILE A 87 3.00 -2.63 -8.30
C ILE A 87 4.39 -2.98 -8.82
N ALA A 88 4.46 -3.57 -10.01
CA ALA A 88 5.72 -3.72 -10.73
C ALA A 88 5.90 -2.52 -11.67
N GLN A 89 6.81 -1.63 -11.29
CA GLN A 89 7.23 -0.48 -12.07
C GLN A 89 8.35 -0.85 -13.06
N GLY A 90 8.72 0.07 -13.95
CA GLY A 90 9.76 -0.16 -14.95
C GLY A 90 9.28 -0.87 -16.22
N PHE A 91 10.25 -1.33 -17.03
CA PHE A 91 9.99 -2.06 -18.27
C PHE A 91 9.64 -3.51 -17.97
N ALA A 92 8.86 -4.16 -18.85
CA ALA A 92 8.39 -5.53 -18.62
C ALA A 92 9.51 -6.57 -18.44
N PHE A 93 10.70 -6.33 -19.03
CA PHE A 93 11.88 -7.19 -18.92
C PHE A 93 12.76 -6.89 -17.68
N LEU A 94 12.53 -5.79 -16.98
CA LEU A 94 13.23 -5.43 -15.74
C LEU A 94 12.25 -4.77 -14.75
N PRO A 95 11.29 -5.54 -14.22
CA PRO A 95 10.32 -5.01 -13.28
C PRO A 95 10.99 -4.67 -11.95
N VAL A 96 10.62 -3.51 -11.38
CA VAL A 96 11.00 -3.11 -10.02
C VAL A 96 9.74 -3.11 -9.17
N GLY A 97 9.71 -3.99 -8.16
CA GLY A 97 8.61 -4.08 -7.21
C GLY A 97 8.51 -2.84 -6.33
N HIS A 98 7.29 -2.42 -6.02
CA HIS A 98 7.07 -1.20 -5.25
C HIS A 98 5.76 -1.22 -4.48
N PHE A 99 5.80 -0.85 -3.21
CA PHE A 99 4.61 -0.65 -2.38
C PHE A 99 4.19 0.81 -2.37
N MET A 100 2.87 1.04 -2.43
CA MET A 100 2.25 2.35 -2.35
C MET A 100 0.96 2.24 -1.53
N VAL A 101 0.50 3.35 -0.95
CA VAL A 101 -0.79 3.38 -0.25
C VAL A 101 -1.81 4.09 -1.12
N LEU A 102 -2.84 3.40 -1.57
CA LEU A 102 -3.99 4.00 -2.23
C LEU A 102 -4.81 4.75 -1.18
N THR A 103 -5.10 6.03 -1.44
CA THR A 103 -5.80 6.93 -0.51
C THR A 103 -7.13 7.44 -1.04
N GLY A 104 -7.38 7.32 -2.35
CA GLY A 104 -8.68 7.66 -2.92
C GLY A 104 -8.82 7.31 -4.40
N TYR A 105 -10.04 7.41 -4.90
CA TYR A 105 -10.38 7.29 -6.32
C TYR A 105 -11.05 8.57 -6.81
N ASP A 106 -10.75 8.96 -8.05
CA ASP A 106 -11.31 10.11 -8.74
C ASP A 106 -12.10 9.62 -9.98
N PRO A 107 -13.44 9.57 -9.92
CA PRO A 107 -14.24 9.08 -11.04
C PRO A 107 -14.23 10.03 -12.24
N GLN A 108 -14.04 11.33 -12.02
CA GLN A 108 -14.03 12.33 -13.09
C GLN A 108 -12.74 12.22 -13.90
N ARG A 109 -11.61 11.97 -13.22
CA ARG A 109 -10.30 11.83 -13.86
C ARG A 109 -9.93 10.37 -14.18
N ARG A 110 -10.78 9.41 -13.77
CA ARG A 110 -10.57 7.97 -13.89
C ARG A 110 -9.19 7.53 -13.40
N GLY A 111 -8.96 7.69 -12.10
CA GLY A 111 -7.68 7.33 -11.50
C GLY A 111 -7.66 7.33 -9.99
N PHE A 112 -6.53 6.88 -9.45
CA PHE A 112 -6.31 6.72 -8.02
C PHE A 112 -5.39 7.82 -7.50
N TYR A 113 -5.62 8.25 -6.26
CA TYR A 113 -4.65 8.98 -5.47
C TYR A 113 -3.89 8.01 -4.57
N ALA A 114 -2.58 8.23 -4.42
CA ALA A 114 -1.75 7.37 -3.62
C ALA A 114 -0.58 8.10 -2.97
N ASN A 115 -0.19 7.63 -1.79
CA ASN A 115 1.11 7.94 -1.21
C ASN A 115 2.16 7.02 -1.81
N THR A 116 3.23 7.61 -2.35
CA THR A 116 4.42 6.94 -2.87
C THR A 116 5.64 7.34 -2.03
N ASP A 117 6.85 6.92 -2.41
CA ASP A 117 8.13 7.23 -1.73
C ASP A 117 8.23 8.61 -1.07
N VAL A 118 7.93 9.67 -1.82
CA VAL A 118 8.14 11.06 -1.38
C VAL A 118 6.96 11.96 -1.69
N ARG A 119 5.86 11.40 -2.21
CA ARG A 119 4.70 12.18 -2.66
C ARG A 119 3.46 11.69 -1.97
N LYS A 120 2.79 12.61 -1.28
CA LYS A 120 1.48 12.39 -0.69
C LYS A 120 0.43 12.63 -1.77
N ASN A 121 -0.59 11.77 -1.87
CA ASN A 121 -1.72 11.92 -2.80
C ASN A 121 -1.32 12.16 -4.27
N ALA A 122 -0.29 11.46 -4.76
CA ALA A 122 0.06 11.45 -6.17
C ALA A 122 -1.05 10.81 -7.00
N PHE A 123 -1.40 11.43 -8.13
CA PHE A 123 -2.43 10.93 -9.04
C PHE A 123 -1.88 9.90 -10.03
N PHE A 124 -2.58 8.78 -10.15
CA PHE A 124 -2.29 7.68 -11.08
C PHE A 124 -3.52 7.42 -11.96
N PRO A 125 -3.42 7.59 -13.29
CA PRO A 125 -4.47 7.13 -14.19
C PRO A 125 -4.75 5.64 -13.96
N GLU A 126 -6.03 5.25 -13.92
CA GLU A 126 -6.49 3.88 -13.67
C GLU A 126 -5.79 2.88 -14.61
N SER A 127 -5.66 3.23 -15.89
CA SER A 127 -4.98 2.40 -16.89
C SER A 127 -3.49 2.17 -16.61
N ARG A 128 -2.80 3.16 -16.03
CA ARG A 128 -1.40 3.04 -15.62
C ARG A 128 -1.30 2.15 -14.38
N PHE A 129 -2.13 2.41 -13.37
CA PHE A 129 -2.16 1.62 -12.14
C PHE A 129 -2.47 0.16 -12.46
N ALA A 130 -3.58 -0.12 -13.15
CA ALA A 130 -4.02 -1.47 -13.49
C ALA A 130 -2.92 -2.26 -14.24
N ARG A 131 -2.22 -1.62 -15.18
CA ARG A 131 -1.12 -2.26 -15.91
C ARG A 131 0.04 -2.67 -14.99
N GLN A 132 0.43 -1.80 -14.06
CA GLN A 132 1.55 -2.08 -13.13
C GLN A 132 1.14 -3.05 -12.02
N TRP A 133 -0.10 -2.95 -11.56
CA TRP A 133 -0.70 -3.82 -10.56
C TRP A 133 -0.90 -5.24 -11.08
N ASN A 134 -1.34 -5.40 -12.33
CA ASN A 134 -1.47 -6.71 -12.98
C ASN A 134 -0.13 -7.47 -13.07
N ARG A 135 0.99 -6.75 -13.18
CA ARG A 135 2.33 -7.37 -13.18
C ARG A 135 2.85 -7.69 -11.78
N GLY A 136 2.26 -7.11 -10.74
CA GLY A 136 2.47 -7.47 -9.34
C GLY A 136 1.36 -8.38 -8.82
N ASP A 137 0.84 -9.27 -9.69
CA ASP A 137 -0.20 -10.26 -9.40
C ASP A 137 -1.51 -9.72 -8.80
N ARG A 138 -1.81 -8.43 -9.09
CA ARG A 138 -2.95 -7.71 -8.50
C ARG A 138 -2.95 -7.76 -6.97
N TRP A 139 -1.76 -7.77 -6.36
CA TRP A 139 -1.67 -7.80 -4.91
C TRP A 139 -2.06 -6.44 -4.31
N ALA A 140 -3.10 -6.44 -3.48
CA ALA A 140 -3.45 -5.31 -2.62
C ALA A 140 -3.95 -5.84 -1.29
N LEU A 141 -3.55 -5.15 -0.22
CA LEU A 141 -3.85 -5.48 1.16
C LEU A 141 -4.75 -4.40 1.75
N LEU A 142 -5.95 -4.82 2.11
CA LEU A 142 -6.88 -4.07 2.93
C LEU A 142 -6.53 -4.30 4.40
N VAL A 143 -6.24 -3.22 5.13
CA VAL A 143 -5.91 -3.26 6.56
C VAL A 143 -6.93 -2.42 7.32
N LEU A 144 -7.67 -3.06 8.21
CA LEU A 144 -8.77 -2.47 8.97
C LEU A 144 -8.59 -2.71 10.46
N PRO A 145 -9.10 -1.81 11.33
CA PRO A 145 -9.29 -2.14 12.74
C PRO A 145 -10.13 -3.41 12.87
N PRO A 146 -9.93 -4.22 13.92
CA PRO A 146 -10.80 -5.36 14.18
C PRO A 146 -12.24 -4.86 14.40
N PRO A 147 -13.25 -5.66 14.03
CA PRO A 147 -14.63 -5.34 14.38
C PRO A 147 -14.78 -5.22 15.90
N PRO A 148 -15.70 -4.36 16.39
CA PRO A 148 -15.98 -4.22 17.81
C PRO A 148 -16.50 -5.51 18.46
#